data_AF-A0A8H9IJB4-F1
#
_entry.id   AF-A0A8H9IJB4-F1
#
_cell.length_a   1.000
_cell.length_b   1.000
_cell.length_c   1.000
_cell.angle_alpha   90.00
_cell.angle_beta   90.00
_cell.angle_gamma   90.00
#
_symmetry.space_group_name_H-M   'P 1'
#
loop_
_entity.id
_entity.type
_entity.pdbx_description
1 polymer ?
#
loop_
_entity_poly.entity_id
_entity_poly.type
_entity_poly.pdbx_seq_one_letter_code
_entity_poly.pdbx_strand_id
1 'polypeptide(L)' 'MTSNKHDKTEHGIMDFAALKTAIANGEEQSVRELLPSEPIQELEKGYLIDLAELNNDRAIIEILQGIPTTR' A
#
# COMPACT_ATOMS: atom_id res chain seq x y z
N MET A 1 -4.90 -22.67 25.84
CA MET A 1 -5.87 -22.71 24.72
C MET A 1 -5.28 -21.89 23.60
N THR A 2 -5.05 -22.49 22.43
CA THR A 2 -4.43 -21.82 21.28
C THR A 2 -5.48 -20.99 20.54
N SER A 3 -5.39 -19.68 20.65
CA SER A 3 -6.20 -18.75 19.85
C SER A 3 -5.57 -18.70 18.46
N ASN A 4 -6.10 -19.51 17.55
CA ASN A 4 -5.68 -19.54 16.16
C ASN A 4 -6.80 -18.98 15.30
N LYS A 5 -6.44 -17.99 14.47
CA LYS A 5 -7.18 -17.40 13.35
C LYS A 5 -8.30 -16.44 13.77
N HIS A 6 -8.02 -15.15 13.65
CA HIS A 6 -8.91 -14.16 12.97
C HIS A 6 -8.26 -12.76 12.79
N ASP A 7 -6.95 -12.57 12.99
CA ASP A 7 -6.32 -11.22 12.87
C ASP A 7 -5.93 -10.77 11.45
N LYS A 8 -5.99 -11.64 10.43
CA LYS A 8 -5.52 -11.27 9.07
C LYS A 8 -6.43 -10.30 8.32
N THR A 9 -7.73 -10.29 8.61
CA THR A 9 -8.71 -9.52 7.84
C THR A 9 -8.81 -8.06 8.29
N GLU A 10 -8.62 -7.78 9.58
CA GLU A 10 -8.63 -6.41 10.09
C GLU A 10 -7.32 -5.67 9.80
N HIS A 11 -6.17 -6.33 9.92
CA HIS A 11 -4.87 -5.72 9.61
C HIS A 11 -4.75 -5.38 8.12
N GLY A 12 -5.11 -6.30 7.20
CA GLY A 12 -4.97 -6.02 5.76
C GLY A 12 -5.84 -4.86 5.25
N ILE A 13 -7.04 -4.65 5.80
CA ILE A 13 -7.91 -3.52 5.43
C ILE A 13 -7.43 -2.22 6.06
N MET A 14 -6.97 -2.27 7.33
CA MET A 14 -6.49 -1.10 8.06
C MET A 14 -5.16 -0.59 7.48
N ASP A 15 -4.27 -1.50 7.09
CA ASP A 15 -2.99 -1.19 6.44
C ASP A 15 -3.20 -0.53 5.07
N PHE A 16 -4.21 -0.97 4.31
CA PHE A 16 -4.51 -0.38 3.01
C PHE A 16 -5.12 1.04 3.12
N ALA A 17 -5.97 1.28 4.12
CA ALA A 17 -6.52 2.62 4.38
C ALA A 17 -5.42 3.61 4.81
N ALA A 18 -4.51 3.17 5.68
CA ALA A 18 -3.35 3.94 6.10
C ALA A 18 -2.43 4.25 4.91
N LEU A 19 -2.14 3.24 4.06
CA LEU A 19 -1.30 3.40 2.88
C LEU A 19 -1.84 4.44 1.90
N LYS A 20 -3.14 4.38 1.59
CA LYS A 20 -3.80 5.39 0.73
C LYS A 20 -3.71 6.80 1.33
N THR A 21 -3.85 6.92 2.65
CA THR A 21 -3.76 8.21 3.34
C THR A 21 -2.34 8.77 3.30
N ALA A 22 -1.33 7.94 3.56
CA ALA A 22 0.07 8.32 3.45
C ALA A 22 0.44 8.79 2.02
N ILE A 23 -0.04 8.09 1.00
CA ILE A 23 0.14 8.49 -0.42
C ILE A 23 -0.56 9.83 -0.68
N ALA A 24 -1.81 9.98 -0.22
CA ALA A 24 -2.57 11.21 -0.38
C ALA A 24 -1.95 12.43 0.33
N ASN A 25 -1.13 12.20 1.36
CA ASN A 25 -0.41 13.25 2.10
C ASN A 25 1.04 13.48 1.61
N GLY A 26 1.56 12.64 0.71
CA GLY A 26 2.97 12.71 0.29
C GLY A 26 3.97 12.21 1.35
N GLU A 27 3.52 11.36 2.27
CA GLU A 27 4.33 10.85 3.39
C GLU A 27 5.20 9.67 2.95
N GLU A 28 6.27 9.94 2.19
CA GLU A 28 7.13 8.90 1.58
C GLU A 28 7.61 7.83 2.57
N GLN A 29 8.04 8.24 3.78
CA GLN A 29 8.52 7.30 4.80
C GLN A 29 7.39 6.37 5.28
N SER A 30 6.22 6.93 5.55
CA SER A 30 5.05 6.16 5.97
C SER A 30 4.57 5.22 4.87
N VAL A 31 4.63 5.64 3.59
CA VAL A 31 4.37 4.73 2.46
C VAL A 31 5.28 3.52 2.54
N ARG A 32 6.60 3.69 2.70
CA ARG A 32 7.56 2.57 2.77
C ARG A 32 7.31 1.64 3.95
N GLU A 33 6.90 2.17 5.10
CA GLU A 33 6.60 1.39 6.30
C GLU A 33 5.29 0.59 6.16
N LEU A 34 4.32 1.14 5.42
CA LEU A 34 2.99 0.56 5.23
C LEU A 34 2.91 -0.38 4.01
N LEU A 35 3.97 -0.46 3.19
CA LEU A 35 3.97 -1.37 2.05
C LEU A 35 3.94 -2.83 2.52
N PRO A 36 3.08 -3.67 1.93
CA PRO A 36 3.04 -5.08 2.26
C PRO A 36 4.32 -5.78 1.79
N SER A 37 4.78 -6.75 2.58
CA SER A 37 5.90 -7.63 2.20
C SER A 37 5.53 -8.64 1.11
N GLU A 38 4.24 -8.87 0.89
CA GLU A 38 3.70 -9.75 -0.16
C GLU A 38 3.41 -8.93 -1.43
N PRO A 39 3.49 -9.55 -2.63
CA PRO A 39 3.19 -8.83 -3.86
C PRO A 39 1.72 -8.41 -3.93
N ILE A 40 1.48 -7.18 -4.38
CA ILE A 40 0.15 -6.56 -4.48
C ILE A 40 -0.54 -6.93 -5.79
N GLN A 41 -1.86 -6.87 -5.83
CA GLN A 41 -2.60 -7.11 -7.08
C GLN A 41 -2.31 -5.99 -8.09
N GLU A 42 -2.28 -6.32 -9.38
CA GLU A 42 -2.03 -5.33 -10.44
C GLU A 42 -3.01 -4.16 -10.41
N LEU A 43 -4.30 -4.45 -10.17
CA LEU A 43 -5.35 -3.43 -10.04
C LEU A 43 -5.12 -2.51 -8.83
N GLU A 44 -4.72 -3.10 -7.70
CA GLU A 44 -4.45 -2.37 -6.47
C GLU A 44 -3.24 -1.44 -6.63
N LYS A 45 -2.15 -1.94 -7.23
CA LYS A 45 -0.98 -1.14 -7.58
C LYS A 45 -1.34 0.03 -8.49
N GLY A 46 -2.13 -0.22 -9.54
CA GLY A 46 -2.59 0.83 -10.46
C GLY A 46 -3.31 1.94 -9.72
N TYR A 47 -4.24 1.59 -8.84
CA TYR A 47 -4.96 2.57 -8.03
C TYR A 47 -4.06 3.39 -7.10
N LEU A 48 -3.04 2.78 -6.47
CA LEU A 48 -2.09 3.51 -5.62
C LEU A 48 -1.21 4.46 -6.44
N ILE A 49 -0.81 4.09 -7.66
CA ILE A 49 -0.06 4.95 -8.57
C ILE A 49 -0.92 6.14 -9.00
N ASP A 50 -2.16 5.92 -9.39
CA ASP A 50 -3.10 6.98 -9.76
C ASP A 50 -3.25 8.00 -8.61
N LEU A 51 -3.35 7.52 -7.35
CA LEU A 51 -3.38 8.41 -6.18
C LEU A 51 -2.11 9.25 -6.04
N ALA A 52 -0.92 8.67 -6.26
CA ALA A 52 0.34 9.39 -6.20
C ALA A 52 0.49 10.42 -7.34
N GLU A 53 -0.03 10.11 -8.53
CA GLU A 53 -0.08 11.02 -9.68
C GLU A 53 -0.96 12.25 -9.41
N LEU A 54 -2.08 12.10 -8.69
CA LEU A 54 -2.93 13.24 -8.30
C LEU A 54 -2.18 14.30 -7.48
N ASN A 55 -1.21 13.88 -6.67
CA ASN A 55 -0.36 14.75 -5.87
C ASN A 55 0.95 15.14 -6.58
N ASN A 56 1.19 14.62 -7.78
CA ASN A 56 2.40 14.81 -8.57
C ASN A 56 3.68 14.34 -7.83
N ASP A 57 3.54 13.31 -7.00
CA ASP A 57 4.55 12.89 -6.04
C ASP A 57 5.46 11.79 -6.61
N ARG A 58 6.47 12.22 -7.37
CA ARG A 58 7.33 11.33 -8.17
C ARG A 58 8.07 10.28 -7.34
N ALA A 59 8.48 10.60 -6.13
CA ALA A 59 9.17 9.65 -5.26
C ALA A 59 8.27 8.47 -4.88
N ILE A 60 7.00 8.73 -4.59
CA ILE A 60 6.02 7.70 -4.25
C ILE A 60 5.67 6.86 -5.47
N ILE A 61 5.53 7.48 -6.65
CA ILE A 61 5.31 6.75 -7.92
C ILE A 61 6.44 5.75 -8.17
N GLU A 62 7.70 6.16 -8.01
CA GLU A 62 8.86 5.28 -8.20
C GLU A 62 8.86 4.11 -7.20
N ILE A 63 8.54 4.37 -5.93
CA ILE A 63 8.39 3.33 -4.91
C ILE A 63 7.34 2.31 -5.34
N LEU A 64 6.14 2.77 -5.71
CA LEU A 64 5.02 1.91 -6.07
C LEU A 64 5.32 1.10 -7.33
N GLN A 65 5.97 1.70 -8.34
CA GLN A 65 6.39 1.01 -9.57
C GLN A 65 7.37 -0.13 -9.30
N GLY A 66 8.21 -0.03 -8.26
CA GLY A 66 9.15 -1.07 -7.86
C GLY A 66 8.54 -2.31 -7.20
N ILE A 67 7.26 -2.25 -6.81
CA ILE A 67 6.61 -3.36 -6.08
C ILE A 67 6.22 -4.48 -7.07
N PRO A 68 6.56 -5.75 -6.78
CA PRO A 68 6.11 -6.87 -7.59
C PRO A 68 4.59 -7.03 -7.54
N THR A 69 3.99 -7.37 -8.68
CA THR A 69 2.54 -7.60 -8.78
C THR A 69 2.16 -9.07 -8.86
N THR A 70 0.99 -9.41 -8.32
CA THR A 70 0.28 -10.65 -8.61
C THR A 70 -0.85 -10.39 -9.61
N ARG A 71 -1.20 -11.44 -10.39
CA ARG A 71 -2.32 -11.42 -11.33
C ARG A 71 -3.66 -11.56 -10.64
#